data_AF-A0A226HFM0-F1
#
_entry.id   AF-A0A226HFM0-F1
#
_cell.length_a   1.000
_cell.length_b   1.000
_cell.length_c   1.000
_cell.angle_alpha   90.00
_cell.angle_beta   90.00
_cell.angle_gamma   90.00
#
_symmetry.space_group_name_H-M   'P 1'
#
loop_
_entity.id
_entity.type
_entity.pdbx_description
1 polymer ?
#
loop_
_entity_poly.entity_id
_entity_poly.type
_entity_poly.pdbx_seq_one_letter_code
_entity_poly.pdbx_strand_id
1 'polypeptide(L)'
;MFSPIAYTRYLKGLKKPHSMFREGKVLDSLAVKSWEIAPGNTNISPKAYFLEGQLKRITGTAYIDDPKAVMNGRLRVNHEPTRAYMLKDVWMINGFIYKGLHNFRLHPASQVNKKTNYFPPIIVDTEIDNAAIYSSSEGNEYFGLWLTDDCANYSLAASVGVPITSNIIPYSHMLQYESFLEMNPFRTNAAYLKNAVFFDDNWSNNNSKHERFSKNRNKLLSLFPATSHPGVFILRRNSGLSRVMLNEIEIAEQLRDKYGFKIVDVTQHSASEIISACAGAKVLIGIEGSHLFHGLMVLEPGASILVFQPPNRFSGVIKITADMENLNYGFVVGIQKEDNFYINLEEVKRTLELF
;
A
#
# COMPACT_ATOMS: atom_id res chain seq x y z
N MET A 1 8.01 17.99 -28.16
CA MET A 1 9.11 18.95 -27.88
C MET A 1 9.57 18.71 -26.43
N PHE A 2 10.87 18.55 -26.16
CA PHE A 2 11.37 18.39 -24.78
C PHE A 2 11.46 19.76 -24.12
N SER A 3 10.86 19.92 -22.94
CA SER A 3 10.92 21.19 -22.19
C SER A 3 11.98 21.11 -21.09
N PRO A 4 12.82 22.14 -20.93
CA PRO A 4 13.82 22.18 -19.89
C PRO A 4 13.18 22.51 -18.53
N ILE A 5 12.54 21.51 -17.90
CA ILE A 5 12.12 21.61 -16.49
C ILE A 5 13.35 21.77 -15.58
N ALA A 6 14.50 21.20 -15.97
CA ALA A 6 15.77 21.42 -15.29
C ALA A 6 16.19 22.91 -15.23
N TYR A 7 15.96 23.68 -16.30
CA TYR A 7 16.38 25.09 -16.37
C TYR A 7 15.39 26.02 -15.65
N THR A 8 14.10 25.65 -15.62
CA THR A 8 13.07 26.35 -14.81
C THR A 8 13.14 26.00 -13.33
N ARG A 9 13.57 24.79 -12.95
CA ARG A 9 13.92 24.45 -11.55
C ARG A 9 15.01 25.36 -10.99
N TYR A 10 16.01 25.69 -11.81
CA TYR A 10 17.16 26.50 -11.41
C TYR A 10 16.87 28.01 -11.43
N LEU A 11 16.03 28.51 -12.34
CA LEU A 11 15.76 29.95 -12.51
C LEU A 11 14.42 30.46 -11.94
N LYS A 12 13.43 29.58 -11.70
CA LYS A 12 12.05 29.99 -11.30
C LYS A 12 11.54 29.41 -9.97
N GLY A 13 12.40 28.76 -9.17
CA GLY A 13 12.05 28.36 -7.81
C GLY A 13 10.88 27.38 -7.71
N LEU A 14 10.79 26.40 -8.63
CA LEU A 14 9.84 25.29 -8.48
C LEU A 14 10.01 24.67 -7.08
N LYS A 15 8.93 24.65 -6.29
CA LYS A 15 8.94 24.06 -4.95
C LYS A 15 9.21 22.55 -5.02
N LYS A 16 9.69 21.98 -3.91
CA LYS A 16 10.04 20.56 -3.75
C LYS A 16 8.94 19.67 -4.36
N PRO A 17 9.29 18.63 -5.14
CA PRO A 17 8.31 17.71 -5.68
C PRO A 17 7.51 17.03 -4.56
N HIS A 18 6.20 16.90 -4.77
CA HIS A 18 5.25 16.43 -3.77
C HIS A 18 4.80 14.99 -4.07
N SER A 19 4.82 14.11 -3.07
CA SER A 19 4.13 12.81 -3.13
C SER A 19 2.65 13.06 -2.94
N MET A 20 1.73 12.47 -3.71
CA MET A 20 0.31 12.87 -3.55
C MET A 20 -0.31 12.59 -2.18
N PHE A 21 0.28 11.70 -1.37
CA PHE A 21 -0.08 11.58 0.03
C PHE A 21 0.58 12.65 0.89
N ARG A 22 -0.19 13.19 1.85
CA ARG A 22 0.24 14.16 2.87
C ARG A 22 0.51 15.57 2.36
N GLU A 23 -0.11 15.92 1.25
CA GLU A 23 0.05 17.24 0.62
C GLU A 23 -1.22 18.07 0.69
N GLY A 24 -2.17 17.69 1.54
CA GLY A 24 -3.46 18.35 1.70
C GLY A 24 -3.35 19.85 1.91
N LYS A 25 -2.34 20.34 2.65
CA LYS A 25 -2.10 21.79 2.81
C LYS A 25 -1.72 22.47 1.50
N VAL A 26 -0.89 21.82 0.69
CA VAL A 26 -0.46 22.34 -0.61
C VAL A 26 -1.62 22.27 -1.60
N LEU A 27 -2.34 21.15 -1.65
CA LEU A 27 -3.54 20.98 -2.46
C LEU A 27 -4.60 22.03 -2.12
N ASP A 28 -4.87 22.27 -0.83
CA ASP A 28 -5.83 23.28 -0.38
C ASP A 28 -5.45 24.68 -0.88
N SER A 29 -4.18 25.07 -0.79
CA SER A 29 -3.71 26.36 -1.27
C SER A 29 -3.86 26.58 -2.78
N LEU A 30 -3.96 25.50 -3.57
CA LEU A 30 -4.08 25.52 -5.02
C LEU A 30 -5.52 25.28 -5.49
N ALA A 31 -6.38 24.80 -4.60
CA ALA A 31 -7.74 24.40 -4.93
C ALA A 31 -8.64 25.62 -5.11
N VAL A 32 -9.52 25.53 -6.11
CA VAL A 32 -10.63 26.48 -6.24
C VAL A 32 -11.80 26.12 -5.33
N LYS A 33 -11.81 24.89 -4.80
CA LYS A 33 -12.77 24.39 -3.82
C LYS A 33 -12.16 23.21 -3.06
N SER A 34 -12.33 23.18 -1.74
CA SER A 34 -12.04 22.00 -0.92
C SER A 34 -13.24 21.64 -0.05
N TRP A 35 -13.38 20.37 0.28
CA TRP A 35 -14.42 19.89 1.18
C TRP A 35 -13.95 18.65 1.93
N GLU A 36 -14.59 18.41 3.06
CA GLU A 36 -14.42 17.19 3.83
C GLU A 36 -15.38 16.12 3.30
N ILE A 37 -14.85 14.93 3.02
CA ILE A 37 -15.64 13.75 2.64
C ILE A 37 -16.06 13.00 3.90
N ALA A 38 -15.14 12.87 4.85
CA ALA A 38 -15.38 12.21 6.12
C ALA A 38 -14.51 12.82 7.22
N PRO A 39 -15.02 12.90 8.46
CA PRO A 39 -14.26 13.44 9.57
C PRO A 39 -13.11 12.52 9.96
N GLY A 40 -12.12 13.09 10.62
CA GLY A 40 -11.09 12.34 11.33
C GLY A 40 -11.66 11.61 12.54
N ASN A 41 -10.89 10.68 13.09
CA ASN A 41 -11.24 9.95 14.31
C ASN A 41 -9.98 9.59 15.11
N THR A 42 -10.18 8.99 16.28
CA THR A 42 -9.08 8.47 17.09
C THR A 42 -9.36 7.03 17.47
N ASN A 43 -8.33 6.19 17.48
CA ASN A 43 -8.39 4.84 18.02
C ASN A 43 -7.19 4.57 18.95
N ILE A 44 -7.22 3.42 19.60
CA ILE A 44 -6.11 2.91 20.40
C ILE A 44 -5.49 1.76 19.62
N SER A 45 -4.22 1.91 19.24
CA SER A 45 -3.49 0.86 18.53
C SER A 45 -3.33 -0.37 19.43
N PRO A 46 -3.80 -1.56 19.02
CA PRO A 46 -3.60 -2.79 19.79
C PRO A 46 -2.12 -3.13 19.96
N LYS A 47 -1.81 -3.86 21.04
CA LYS A 47 -0.47 -4.43 21.25
C LYS A 47 -0.24 -5.55 20.23
N ALA A 48 0.96 -5.60 19.64
CA ALA A 48 1.36 -6.71 18.79
C ALA A 48 1.71 -7.96 19.61
N TYR A 49 1.54 -9.14 19.01
CA TYR A 49 1.92 -10.42 19.59
C TYR A 49 3.35 -10.78 19.21
N PHE A 50 4.25 -10.79 20.19
CA PHE A 50 5.65 -11.15 19.99
C PHE A 50 6.28 -11.65 21.30
N LEU A 51 7.28 -12.51 21.16
CA LEU A 51 8.04 -13.04 22.30
C LEU A 51 8.99 -11.99 22.89
N GLU A 52 9.36 -12.18 24.15
CA GLU A 52 10.37 -11.32 24.78
C GLU A 52 11.70 -11.36 24.01
N GLY A 53 12.36 -10.20 23.92
CA GLY A 53 13.65 -10.06 23.24
C GLY A 53 13.58 -9.88 21.72
N GLN A 54 12.44 -10.09 21.07
CA GLN A 54 12.29 -9.91 19.61
C GLN A 54 12.71 -8.50 19.16
N LEU A 55 12.22 -7.45 19.85
CA LEU A 55 12.56 -6.06 19.54
C LEU A 55 14.05 -5.73 19.69
N LYS A 56 14.80 -6.50 20.50
CA LYS A 56 16.26 -6.29 20.68
C LYS A 56 17.07 -6.72 19.45
N ARG A 57 16.48 -7.52 18.55
CA ARG A 57 17.12 -7.98 17.30
C ARG A 57 17.01 -6.98 16.16
N ILE A 58 16.24 -5.91 16.33
CA ILE A 58 16.09 -4.88 15.29
C ILE A 58 17.40 -4.10 15.19
N THR A 59 18.02 -4.15 14.02
CA THR A 59 19.26 -3.42 13.69
C THR A 59 19.02 -2.30 12.67
N GLY A 60 17.85 -2.28 12.02
CA GLY A 60 17.43 -1.20 11.14
C GLY A 60 15.93 -1.18 10.93
N THR A 61 15.40 0.00 10.59
CA THR A 61 13.96 0.22 10.40
C THR A 61 13.64 0.79 9.02
N ALA A 62 12.40 0.63 8.59
CA ALA A 62 11.86 1.26 7.39
C ALA A 62 10.41 1.69 7.64
N TYR A 63 10.09 2.94 7.30
CA TYR A 63 8.75 3.53 7.45
C TYR A 63 8.20 3.51 8.89
N ILE A 64 9.10 3.45 9.88
CA ILE A 64 8.74 3.47 11.30
C ILE A 64 9.87 4.10 12.11
N ASP A 65 9.50 5.08 12.93
CA ASP A 65 10.46 5.85 13.75
C ASP A 65 10.70 5.17 15.10
N ASP A 66 9.64 4.71 15.76
CA ASP A 66 9.71 4.01 17.06
C ASP A 66 9.00 2.65 17.00
N PRO A 67 9.69 1.57 16.57
CA PRO A 67 9.17 0.22 16.60
C PRO A 67 8.69 -0.22 17.98
N LYS A 68 9.37 0.20 19.06
CA LYS A 68 9.06 -0.26 20.40
C LYS A 68 7.73 0.33 20.87
N ALA A 69 7.51 1.63 20.66
CA ALA A 69 6.24 2.26 21.01
C ALA A 69 5.09 1.66 20.20
N VAL A 70 5.24 1.57 18.87
CA VAL A 70 4.18 1.06 17.98
C VAL A 70 3.81 -0.39 18.28
N MET A 71 4.79 -1.27 18.52
CA MET A 71 4.53 -2.69 18.75
C MET A 71 3.99 -2.99 20.16
N ASN A 72 4.35 -2.19 21.17
CA ASN A 72 3.73 -2.32 22.49
C ASN A 72 2.29 -1.80 22.51
N GLY A 73 1.88 -1.05 21.49
CA GLY A 73 0.52 -0.56 21.32
C GLY A 73 0.10 0.37 22.45
N ARG A 74 -1.21 0.44 22.69
CA ARG A 74 -1.87 1.35 23.65
C ARG A 74 -1.61 2.83 23.37
N LEU A 75 -1.13 3.14 22.17
CA LEU A 75 -0.96 4.49 21.69
C LEU A 75 -2.31 4.98 21.17
N ARG A 76 -2.71 6.16 21.61
CA ARG A 76 -3.78 6.90 20.96
C ARG A 76 -3.26 7.38 19.61
N VAL A 77 -3.88 6.91 18.53
CA VAL A 77 -3.57 7.35 17.17
C VAL A 77 -4.67 8.32 16.73
N ASN A 78 -4.26 9.46 16.20
CA ASN A 78 -5.16 10.43 15.60
C ASN A 78 -5.14 10.22 14.09
N HIS A 79 -6.33 10.09 13.50
CA HIS A 79 -6.53 9.97 12.07
C HIS A 79 -7.13 11.26 11.55
N GLU A 80 -6.49 11.85 10.55
CA GLU A 80 -6.96 13.05 9.86
C GLU A 80 -8.25 12.78 9.05
N PRO A 81 -9.02 13.84 8.75
CA PRO A 81 -10.17 13.75 7.86
C PRO A 81 -9.79 13.31 6.44
N THR A 82 -10.72 12.62 5.76
CA THR A 82 -10.65 12.43 4.30
C THR A 82 -11.11 13.73 3.64
N ARG A 83 -10.24 14.34 2.83
CA ARG A 83 -10.56 15.61 2.15
C ARG A 83 -10.44 15.48 0.64
N ALA A 84 -11.19 16.32 -0.06
CA ALA A 84 -11.08 16.48 -1.49
C ALA A 84 -10.78 17.93 -1.89
N TYR A 85 -10.01 18.06 -2.96
CA TYR A 85 -9.48 19.32 -3.47
C TYR A 85 -9.70 19.40 -4.97
N MET A 86 -10.51 20.36 -5.41
CA MET A 86 -10.74 20.62 -6.83
C MET A 86 -9.75 21.67 -7.33
N LEU A 87 -8.89 21.28 -8.25
CA LEU A 87 -7.98 22.15 -8.97
C LEU A 87 -8.51 22.35 -10.39
N LYS A 88 -8.27 23.53 -10.96
CA LYS A 88 -8.56 23.84 -12.38
C LYS A 88 -7.28 23.92 -13.20
N ASP A 89 -7.38 23.66 -14.50
CA ASP A 89 -6.30 23.85 -15.49
C ASP A 89 -5.00 23.15 -15.07
N VAL A 90 -5.09 21.83 -14.88
CA VAL A 90 -4.01 20.97 -14.41
C VAL A 90 -3.43 20.19 -15.58
N TRP A 91 -2.10 20.04 -15.61
CA TRP A 91 -1.42 19.35 -16.69
C TRP A 91 -0.81 18.05 -16.19
N MET A 92 -1.19 16.93 -16.80
CA MET A 92 -0.50 15.66 -16.64
C MET A 92 0.54 15.51 -17.74
N ILE A 93 1.81 15.47 -17.37
CA ILE A 93 2.95 15.37 -18.30
C ILE A 93 3.90 14.30 -17.78
N ASN A 94 4.11 13.25 -18.56
CA ASN A 94 4.98 12.12 -18.24
C ASN A 94 4.66 11.46 -16.88
N GLY A 95 3.37 11.39 -16.50
CA GLY A 95 2.94 10.82 -15.22
C GLY A 95 3.18 11.74 -14.00
N PHE A 96 3.52 13.01 -14.23
CA PHE A 96 3.55 14.05 -13.22
C PHE A 96 2.39 15.01 -13.44
N ILE A 97 1.82 15.50 -12.36
CA ILE A 97 0.72 16.45 -12.37
C ILE A 97 1.27 17.82 -12.02
N TYR A 98 1.00 18.82 -12.85
CA TYR A 98 1.49 20.18 -12.70
C TYR A 98 0.34 21.16 -12.50
N LYS A 99 0.47 22.00 -11.47
CA LYS A 99 -0.38 23.18 -11.25
C LYS A 99 0.49 24.36 -10.85
N GLY A 100 0.60 25.34 -11.75
CA GLY A 100 1.48 26.50 -11.56
C GLY A 100 2.93 26.06 -11.35
N LEU A 101 3.51 26.42 -10.19
CA LEU A 101 4.89 26.06 -9.82
C LEU A 101 4.99 24.77 -8.98
N HIS A 102 3.88 24.05 -8.81
CA HIS A 102 3.83 22.80 -8.05
C HIS A 102 3.79 21.60 -9.01
N ASN A 103 4.47 20.53 -8.60
CA ASN A 103 4.36 19.23 -9.24
C ASN A 103 4.07 18.15 -8.21
N PHE A 104 3.14 17.27 -8.57
CA PHE A 104 2.72 16.11 -7.81
C PHE A 104 3.06 14.85 -8.61
N ARG A 105 3.60 13.84 -7.94
CA ARG A 105 4.09 12.63 -8.60
C ARG A 105 3.04 11.53 -8.58
N LEU A 106 2.73 10.97 -9.76
CA LEU A 106 2.13 9.63 -9.85
C LEU A 106 3.21 8.59 -10.16
N HIS A 107 4.24 8.95 -10.91
CA HIS A 107 5.35 8.03 -11.16
C HIS A 107 6.36 8.06 -10.01
N PRO A 108 6.73 6.90 -9.44
CA PRO A 108 7.81 6.85 -8.48
C PRO A 108 9.14 7.15 -9.16
N ALA A 109 10.00 7.86 -8.43
CA ALA A 109 11.28 8.33 -8.96
C ALA A 109 12.21 7.20 -9.42
N SER A 110 12.06 6.00 -8.84
CA SER A 110 12.79 4.79 -9.20
C SER A 110 12.44 4.24 -10.59
N GLN A 111 11.24 4.54 -11.10
CA GLN A 111 10.74 4.03 -12.39
C GLN A 111 10.86 5.03 -13.54
N VAL A 112 11.28 6.27 -13.26
CA VAL A 112 11.47 7.30 -14.30
C VAL A 112 12.96 7.44 -14.62
N ASN A 113 13.32 7.30 -15.90
CA ASN A 113 14.68 7.58 -16.36
C ASN A 113 15.09 9.00 -15.95
N LYS A 114 16.29 9.16 -15.39
CA LYS A 114 16.87 10.46 -14.98
C LYS A 114 16.68 11.53 -16.07
N LYS A 115 16.98 11.23 -17.34
CA LYS A 115 16.82 12.18 -18.45
C LYS A 115 15.38 12.65 -18.61
N THR A 116 14.41 11.73 -18.58
CA THR A 116 12.98 12.05 -18.69
C THR A 116 12.42 12.75 -17.45
N ASN A 117 13.04 12.57 -16.29
CA ASN A 117 12.69 13.29 -15.06
C ASN A 117 13.16 14.76 -15.12
N TYR A 118 14.28 15.05 -15.81
CA TYR A 118 14.79 16.41 -16.00
C TYR A 118 14.20 17.12 -17.23
N PHE A 119 13.94 16.37 -18.30
CA PHE A 119 13.41 16.83 -19.57
C PHE A 119 12.24 15.93 -19.99
N PRO A 120 11.06 16.05 -19.35
CA PRO A 120 9.92 15.29 -19.81
C PRO A 120 9.49 15.80 -21.19
N PRO A 121 9.08 14.89 -22.09
CA PRO A 121 8.42 15.32 -23.31
C PRO A 121 7.09 15.97 -22.93
N ILE A 122 6.86 17.22 -23.36
CA ILE A 122 5.53 17.83 -23.25
C ILE A 122 4.72 17.28 -24.40
N ILE A 123 3.96 16.25 -24.10
CA ILE A 123 2.93 15.68 -24.98
C ILE A 123 1.64 15.80 -24.18
N VAL A 124 0.64 16.42 -24.79
CA VAL A 124 -0.71 16.49 -24.30
C VAL A 124 -1.59 16.22 -25.50
N ASP A 125 -2.16 15.04 -25.57
CA ASP A 125 -2.98 14.58 -26.68
C ASP A 125 -4.45 14.40 -26.29
N THR A 126 -4.73 14.49 -24.99
CA THR A 126 -6.04 14.24 -24.41
C THR A 126 -6.46 15.41 -23.54
N GLU A 127 -7.72 15.80 -23.65
CA GLU A 127 -8.37 16.78 -22.78
C GLU A 127 -9.47 16.08 -21.98
N ILE A 128 -9.48 16.30 -20.65
CA ILE A 128 -10.42 15.67 -19.72
C ILE A 128 -11.10 16.77 -18.91
N ASP A 129 -12.42 16.86 -19.03
CA ASP A 129 -13.20 17.93 -18.40
C ASP A 129 -13.30 17.77 -16.87
N ASN A 130 -13.60 16.55 -16.41
CA ASN A 130 -13.85 16.23 -15.01
C ASN A 130 -13.03 15.00 -14.60
N ALA A 131 -11.77 15.22 -14.28
CA ALA A 131 -10.84 14.19 -13.81
C ALA A 131 -10.94 14.00 -12.28
N ALA A 132 -10.70 12.78 -11.83
CA ALA A 132 -10.58 12.46 -10.41
C ALA A 132 -9.34 11.59 -10.19
N ILE A 133 -8.35 12.13 -9.48
CA ILE A 133 -7.05 11.49 -9.28
C ILE A 133 -7.11 10.65 -8.00
N TYR A 134 -7.07 9.33 -8.13
CA TYR A 134 -7.16 8.41 -6.99
C TYR A 134 -5.84 7.70 -6.66
N SER A 135 -4.95 7.56 -7.64
CA SER A 135 -3.70 6.83 -7.49
C SER A 135 -2.64 7.66 -6.79
N SER A 136 -1.51 7.08 -6.44
CA SER A 136 -0.41 7.78 -5.76
C SER A 136 0.95 7.37 -6.30
N SER A 137 2.00 8.11 -5.96
CA SER A 137 3.38 7.70 -6.28
C SER A 137 3.73 6.39 -5.58
N GLU A 138 3.32 6.27 -4.32
CA GLU A 138 3.57 5.14 -3.45
C GLU A 138 2.80 3.90 -3.90
N GLY A 139 1.54 4.04 -4.29
CA GLY A 139 0.73 2.97 -4.88
C GLY A 139 1.18 2.56 -6.28
N ASN A 140 1.91 3.41 -7.00
CA ASN A 140 2.59 3.00 -8.24
C ASN A 140 3.98 2.38 -7.98
N GLU A 141 4.51 2.46 -6.76
CA GLU A 141 5.79 1.86 -6.36
C GLU A 141 5.61 0.53 -5.61
N TYR A 142 4.67 0.48 -4.66
CA TYR A 142 4.44 -0.64 -3.76
C TYR A 142 3.02 -1.20 -3.89
N PHE A 143 2.92 -2.45 -4.35
CA PHE A 143 1.65 -3.17 -4.54
C PHE A 143 0.73 -3.18 -3.31
N GLY A 144 1.29 -3.22 -2.10
CA GLY A 144 0.51 -3.20 -0.87
C GLY A 144 -0.23 -1.87 -0.69
N LEU A 145 0.46 -0.75 -0.92
CA LEU A 145 -0.13 0.59 -0.82
C LEU A 145 -1.13 0.86 -1.93
N TRP A 146 -0.91 0.29 -3.12
CA TRP A 146 -1.92 0.30 -4.18
C TRP A 146 -3.24 -0.34 -3.73
N LEU A 147 -3.17 -1.54 -3.14
CA LEU A 147 -4.36 -2.25 -2.66
C LEU A 147 -5.07 -1.53 -1.50
N THR A 148 -4.31 -0.95 -0.56
CA THR A 148 -4.91 -0.36 0.65
C THR A 148 -5.35 1.08 0.49
N ASP A 149 -4.66 1.84 -0.35
CA ASP A 149 -4.85 3.28 -0.44
C ASP A 149 -5.51 3.63 -1.78
N ASP A 150 -4.87 3.30 -2.90
CA ASP A 150 -5.37 3.67 -4.23
C ASP A 150 -6.68 2.93 -4.57
N CYS A 151 -6.73 1.61 -4.43
CA CYS A 151 -7.96 0.83 -4.66
C CYS A 151 -9.10 1.25 -3.72
N ALA A 152 -8.80 1.66 -2.48
CA ALA A 152 -9.83 2.19 -1.57
C ALA A 152 -10.34 3.56 -2.05
N ASN A 153 -9.47 4.41 -2.60
CA ASN A 153 -9.82 5.74 -3.09
C ASN A 153 -10.49 5.72 -4.48
N TYR A 154 -10.38 4.64 -5.25
CA TYR A 154 -11.00 4.54 -6.57
C TYR A 154 -12.50 4.84 -6.54
N SER A 155 -13.22 4.31 -5.54
CA SER A 155 -14.67 4.54 -5.39
C SER A 155 -15.03 6.02 -5.20
N LEU A 156 -14.17 6.80 -4.52
CA LEU A 156 -14.34 8.24 -4.39
C LEU A 156 -14.19 8.93 -5.74
N ALA A 157 -13.15 8.56 -6.49
CA ALA A 157 -12.89 9.13 -7.80
C ALA A 157 -14.03 8.85 -8.79
N ALA A 158 -14.48 7.59 -8.87
CA ALA A 158 -15.57 7.18 -9.76
C ALA A 158 -16.89 7.88 -9.45
N SER A 159 -17.09 8.33 -8.21
CA SER A 159 -18.31 9.06 -7.80
C SER A 159 -18.34 10.53 -8.22
N VAL A 160 -17.20 11.13 -8.58
CA VAL A 160 -17.11 12.58 -8.85
C VAL A 160 -16.55 12.93 -10.23
N GLY A 161 -15.97 11.98 -10.96
CA GLY A 161 -15.38 12.23 -12.28
C GLY A 161 -14.80 10.98 -12.91
N VAL A 162 -14.00 11.18 -13.96
CA VAL A 162 -13.26 10.10 -14.63
C VAL A 162 -12.06 9.74 -13.76
N PRO A 163 -11.97 8.51 -13.20
CA PRO A 163 -10.81 8.11 -12.41
C PRO A 163 -9.56 8.07 -13.29
N ILE A 164 -8.54 8.86 -12.94
CA ILE A 164 -7.28 8.93 -13.70
C ILE A 164 -6.16 8.29 -12.91
N THR A 165 -5.32 7.54 -13.61
CA THR A 165 -4.00 7.12 -13.13
C THR A 165 -2.98 7.17 -14.26
N SER A 166 -1.71 6.97 -13.93
CA SER A 166 -0.65 6.83 -14.92
C SER A 166 -0.84 5.60 -15.80
N ASN A 167 -0.18 5.60 -16.95
CA ASN A 167 -0.22 4.45 -17.86
C ASN A 167 0.70 3.29 -17.44
N ILE A 168 1.29 3.34 -16.24
CA ILE A 168 2.13 2.27 -15.73
C ILE A 168 1.25 1.15 -15.19
N ILE A 169 1.61 -0.08 -15.52
CA ILE A 169 1.10 -1.30 -14.89
C ILE A 169 2.28 -1.93 -14.14
N PRO A 170 2.53 -1.52 -12.88
CA PRO A 170 3.75 -1.89 -12.17
C PRO A 170 3.74 -3.33 -11.62
N TYR A 171 2.58 -4.00 -11.56
CA TYR A 171 2.43 -5.31 -10.91
C TYR A 171 1.75 -6.33 -11.80
N SER A 172 2.25 -7.57 -11.79
CA SER A 172 1.67 -8.70 -12.53
C SER A 172 0.21 -8.98 -12.15
N HIS A 173 -0.17 -8.75 -10.89
CA HIS A 173 -1.51 -9.02 -10.38
C HIS A 173 -2.48 -7.83 -10.48
N MET A 174 -2.02 -6.64 -10.87
CA MET A 174 -2.83 -5.41 -10.86
C MET A 174 -4.13 -5.56 -11.67
N LEU A 175 -4.03 -5.99 -12.93
CA LEU A 175 -5.19 -6.06 -13.83
C LEU A 175 -6.25 -7.07 -13.36
N GLN A 176 -5.85 -8.15 -12.69
CA GLN A 176 -6.80 -9.10 -12.10
C GLN A 176 -7.57 -8.44 -10.95
N TYR A 177 -6.88 -7.71 -10.06
CA TYR A 177 -7.55 -6.95 -9.01
C TYR A 177 -8.47 -5.86 -9.55
N GLU A 178 -8.06 -5.14 -10.61
CA GLU A 178 -8.94 -4.15 -11.23
C GLU A 178 -10.22 -4.80 -11.76
N SER A 179 -10.12 -5.96 -12.40
CA SER A 179 -11.29 -6.75 -12.81
C SER A 179 -12.17 -7.13 -11.60
N PHE A 180 -11.58 -7.70 -10.54
CA PHE A 180 -12.33 -8.13 -9.35
C PHE A 180 -13.00 -6.97 -8.60
N LEU A 181 -12.36 -5.79 -8.61
CA LEU A 181 -12.86 -4.58 -7.96
C LEU A 181 -13.74 -3.73 -8.90
N GLU A 182 -13.96 -4.17 -10.14
CA GLU A 182 -14.64 -3.43 -11.22
C GLU A 182 -14.08 -2.01 -11.40
N MET A 183 -12.76 -1.91 -11.37
CA MET A 183 -12.03 -0.68 -11.65
C MET A 183 -11.75 -0.57 -13.14
N ASN A 184 -12.09 0.57 -13.72
CA ASN A 184 -11.76 0.93 -15.10
C ASN A 184 -11.18 2.36 -15.14
N PRO A 185 -9.94 2.57 -14.67
CA PRO A 185 -9.33 3.89 -14.67
C PRO A 185 -8.89 4.30 -16.09
N PHE A 186 -9.05 5.58 -16.41
CA PHE A 186 -8.44 6.14 -17.61
C PHE A 186 -6.94 6.32 -17.39
N ARG A 187 -6.15 5.55 -18.13
CA ARG A 187 -4.69 5.48 -18.00
C ARG A 187 -4.02 6.36 -19.05
N THR A 188 -3.36 7.43 -18.60
CA THR A 188 -2.62 8.34 -19.47
C THR A 188 -1.40 8.89 -18.75
N ASN A 189 -0.41 9.39 -19.50
CA ASN A 189 0.68 10.20 -18.96
C ASN A 189 0.66 11.64 -19.49
N ALA A 190 -0.31 11.96 -20.33
CA ALA A 190 -0.33 13.13 -21.20
C ALA A 190 -1.77 13.63 -21.30
N ALA A 191 -2.16 14.56 -20.42
CA ALA A 191 -3.51 15.09 -20.44
C ALA A 191 -3.59 16.52 -19.93
N TYR A 192 -4.49 17.31 -20.52
CA TYR A 192 -4.97 18.55 -19.94
C TYR A 192 -6.25 18.26 -19.16
N LEU A 193 -6.26 18.59 -17.87
CA LEU A 193 -7.39 18.35 -16.97
C LEU A 193 -8.03 19.69 -16.62
N LYS A 194 -9.23 19.97 -17.15
CA LYS A 194 -9.90 21.26 -16.88
C LYS A 194 -10.31 21.38 -15.42
N ASN A 195 -10.93 20.34 -14.88
CA ASN A 195 -11.24 20.21 -13.46
C ASN A 195 -10.69 18.86 -12.98
N ALA A 196 -9.87 18.88 -11.94
CA ALA A 196 -9.28 17.68 -11.36
C ALA A 196 -9.54 17.65 -9.85
N VAL A 197 -10.21 16.61 -9.37
CA VAL A 197 -10.40 16.36 -7.94
C VAL A 197 -9.29 15.45 -7.42
N PHE A 198 -8.64 15.86 -6.35
CA PHE A 198 -7.64 15.09 -5.61
C PHE A 198 -8.21 14.69 -4.26
N PHE A 199 -7.82 13.52 -3.76
CA PHE A 199 -8.20 13.02 -2.45
C PHE A 199 -6.96 12.90 -1.56
N ASP A 200 -7.06 13.32 -0.30
CA ASP A 200 -5.98 13.11 0.68
C ASP A 200 -6.58 12.70 2.02
N ASP A 201 -6.10 11.56 2.52
CA ASP A 201 -6.34 11.07 3.88
C ASP A 201 -5.17 11.42 4.82
N ASN A 202 -4.14 12.10 4.32
CA ASN A 202 -2.87 12.35 5.01
C ASN A 202 -2.23 11.05 5.55
N TRP A 203 -2.39 9.93 4.83
CA TRP A 203 -2.00 8.57 5.27
C TRP A 203 -2.70 8.12 6.56
N SER A 204 -3.87 8.67 6.86
CA SER A 204 -4.67 8.26 8.01
C SER A 204 -5.55 7.06 7.65
N ASN A 205 -5.90 6.28 8.67
CA ASN A 205 -6.78 5.13 8.57
C ASN A 205 -8.10 5.42 9.28
N ASN A 206 -8.74 6.51 8.86
CA ASN A 206 -9.99 6.90 9.46
C ASN A 206 -11.13 5.90 9.15
N ASN A 207 -12.26 6.05 9.84
CA ASN A 207 -13.39 5.14 9.67
C ASN A 207 -13.87 5.07 8.21
N SER A 208 -13.83 6.17 7.46
CA SER A 208 -14.22 6.15 6.04
C SER A 208 -13.26 5.32 5.19
N LYS A 209 -11.95 5.40 5.44
CA LYS A 209 -10.98 4.54 4.74
C LYS A 209 -11.20 3.06 5.10
N HIS A 210 -11.46 2.75 6.37
CA HIS A 210 -11.82 1.39 6.79
C HIS A 210 -13.08 0.88 6.06
N GLU A 211 -14.11 1.71 5.91
CA GLU A 211 -15.32 1.34 5.16
C GLU A 211 -15.03 1.08 3.68
N ARG A 212 -14.22 1.92 3.02
CA ARG A 212 -13.83 1.74 1.61
C ARG A 212 -13.00 0.47 1.43
N PHE A 213 -12.05 0.21 2.33
CA PHE A 213 -11.28 -1.03 2.36
C PHE A 213 -12.19 -2.26 2.55
N SER A 214 -13.11 -2.19 3.51
CA SER A 214 -14.07 -3.25 3.81
C SER A 214 -15.01 -3.55 2.64
N LYS A 215 -15.43 -2.52 1.87
CA LYS A 215 -16.20 -2.72 0.63
C LYS A 215 -15.40 -3.51 -0.41
N ASN A 216 -14.11 -3.19 -0.58
CA ASN A 216 -13.23 -3.94 -1.49
C ASN A 216 -13.08 -5.39 -1.02
N ARG A 217 -12.85 -5.63 0.29
CA ARG A 217 -12.81 -6.98 0.86
C ARG A 217 -14.10 -7.75 0.57
N ASN A 218 -15.26 -7.16 0.86
CA ASN A 218 -16.55 -7.84 0.68
C ASN A 218 -16.80 -8.21 -0.78
N LYS A 219 -16.36 -7.36 -1.72
CA LYS A 219 -16.42 -7.66 -3.15
C LYS A 219 -15.55 -8.86 -3.51
N LEU A 220 -14.32 -8.91 -3.02
CA LEU A 220 -13.44 -10.06 -3.22
C LEU A 220 -14.03 -11.34 -2.59
N LEU A 221 -14.49 -11.29 -1.35
CA LEU A 221 -15.10 -12.44 -0.67
C LEU A 221 -16.39 -12.94 -1.36
N SER A 222 -17.12 -12.06 -2.04
CA SER A 222 -18.28 -12.46 -2.86
C SER A 222 -17.90 -13.26 -4.11
N LEU A 223 -16.71 -13.02 -4.67
CA LEU A 223 -16.17 -13.72 -5.83
C LEU A 223 -15.43 -15.01 -5.44
N PHE A 224 -14.87 -15.03 -4.23
CA PHE A 224 -14.04 -16.12 -3.72
C PHE A 224 -14.61 -16.63 -2.39
N PRO A 225 -15.79 -17.28 -2.42
CA PRO A 225 -16.39 -17.83 -1.21
C PRO A 225 -15.49 -18.94 -0.66
N ALA A 226 -15.34 -18.97 0.67
CA ALA A 226 -14.42 -19.90 1.30
C ALA A 226 -14.95 -20.47 2.61
N THR A 227 -14.43 -21.65 2.94
CA THR A 227 -14.60 -22.31 4.23
C THR A 227 -13.45 -21.97 5.15
N SER A 228 -13.72 -21.79 6.44
CA SER A 228 -12.67 -21.50 7.43
C SER A 228 -11.58 -22.59 7.43
N HIS A 229 -10.31 -22.17 7.50
CA HIS A 229 -9.16 -23.08 7.59
C HIS A 229 -8.02 -22.50 8.44
N PRO A 230 -7.04 -23.32 8.88
CA PRO A 230 -6.02 -22.90 9.85
C PRO A 230 -5.21 -21.68 9.42
N GLY A 231 -4.76 -21.65 8.16
CA GLY A 231 -4.07 -20.48 7.66
C GLY A 231 -3.44 -20.64 6.28
N VAL A 232 -2.74 -19.59 5.86
CA VAL A 232 -1.95 -19.54 4.63
C VAL A 232 -0.55 -19.05 4.93
N PHE A 233 0.44 -19.70 4.33
CA PHE A 233 1.78 -19.16 4.17
C PHE A 233 1.94 -18.60 2.75
N ILE A 234 2.21 -17.31 2.62
CA ILE A 234 2.54 -16.68 1.34
C ILE A 234 4.05 -16.63 1.20
N LEU A 235 4.57 -17.38 0.23
CA LEU A 235 5.97 -17.33 -0.19
C LEU A 235 6.20 -16.02 -0.94
N ARG A 236 7.20 -15.27 -0.48
CA ARG A 236 7.72 -14.07 -1.14
C ARG A 236 8.63 -14.41 -2.30
N ARG A 237 9.50 -15.41 -2.10
CA ARG A 237 10.65 -15.68 -2.97
C ARG A 237 11.50 -14.41 -3.16
N ASN A 238 11.97 -14.18 -4.39
CA ASN A 238 12.78 -13.03 -4.77
C ASN A 238 11.93 -11.86 -5.33
N SER A 239 10.63 -11.80 -5.01
CA SER A 239 9.75 -10.73 -5.51
C SER A 239 9.93 -9.41 -4.74
N GLY A 240 9.89 -8.28 -5.46
CA GLY A 240 10.01 -6.94 -4.88
C GLY A 240 11.40 -6.62 -4.31
N LEU A 241 11.47 -5.73 -3.31
CA LEU A 241 12.75 -5.38 -2.66
C LEU A 241 13.41 -6.61 -2.00
N SER A 242 14.71 -6.79 -2.22
CA SER A 242 15.47 -7.96 -1.75
C SER A 242 15.44 -8.08 -0.22
N ARG A 243 14.94 -9.22 0.26
CA ARG A 243 14.85 -9.62 1.68
C ARG A 243 14.79 -11.14 1.75
N VAL A 244 15.93 -11.80 1.71
CA VAL A 244 15.98 -13.25 1.58
C VAL A 244 15.95 -13.91 2.96
N MET A 245 14.94 -14.75 3.17
CA MET A 245 14.85 -15.65 4.32
C MET A 245 15.43 -17.01 3.91
N LEU A 246 16.49 -17.44 4.58
CA LEU A 246 17.24 -18.64 4.22
C LEU A 246 16.41 -19.94 4.31
N ASN A 247 15.43 -19.97 5.22
CA ASN A 247 14.61 -21.14 5.51
C ASN A 247 13.11 -20.91 5.26
N GLU A 248 12.75 -20.05 4.30
CA GLU A 248 11.34 -19.73 3.97
C GLU A 248 10.51 -20.99 3.67
N ILE A 249 11.01 -21.84 2.78
CA ILE A 249 10.30 -23.05 2.34
C ILE A 249 10.19 -24.09 3.43
N GLU A 250 11.28 -24.30 4.18
CA GLU A 250 11.28 -25.23 5.30
C GLU A 250 10.19 -24.88 6.32
N ILE A 251 10.04 -23.59 6.67
CA ILE A 251 8.98 -23.16 7.59
C ILE A 251 7.59 -23.35 6.97
N ALA A 252 7.40 -22.96 5.71
CA ALA A 252 6.11 -23.12 5.04
C ALA A 252 5.65 -24.58 4.99
N GLU A 253 6.55 -25.51 4.64
CA GLU A 253 6.29 -26.94 4.60
C GLU A 253 6.00 -27.51 5.98
N GLN A 254 6.77 -27.13 7.00
CA GLN A 254 6.48 -27.58 8.37
C GLN A 254 5.13 -27.06 8.89
N LEU A 255 4.72 -25.85 8.51
CA LEU A 255 3.41 -25.30 8.88
C LEU A 255 2.26 -26.01 8.16
N ARG A 256 2.45 -26.35 6.87
CA ARG A 256 1.50 -27.19 6.12
C ARG A 256 1.34 -28.55 6.78
N ASP A 257 2.45 -29.25 7.00
CA ASP A 257 2.43 -30.65 7.42
C ASP A 257 1.93 -30.82 8.87
N LYS A 258 2.21 -29.86 9.76
CA LYS A 258 1.83 -29.95 11.18
C LYS A 258 0.51 -29.27 11.52
N TYR A 259 0.16 -28.19 10.82
CA TYR A 259 -0.98 -27.33 11.18
C TYR A 259 -1.99 -27.15 10.06
N GLY A 260 -1.80 -27.79 8.90
CA GLY A 260 -2.75 -27.73 7.78
C GLY A 260 -2.78 -26.38 7.07
N PHE A 261 -1.69 -25.64 7.09
CA PHE A 261 -1.57 -24.38 6.33
C PHE A 261 -1.55 -24.66 4.83
N LYS A 262 -2.21 -23.79 4.05
CA LYS A 262 -2.01 -23.74 2.59
C LYS A 262 -0.73 -22.96 2.29
N ILE A 263 -0.02 -23.31 1.22
CA ILE A 263 1.15 -22.56 0.76
C ILE A 263 0.82 -21.95 -0.60
N VAL A 264 1.09 -20.66 -0.77
CA VAL A 264 0.95 -19.97 -2.06
C VAL A 264 2.22 -19.22 -2.42
N ASP A 265 2.59 -19.25 -3.71
CA ASP A 265 3.74 -18.55 -4.25
C ASP A 265 3.30 -17.40 -5.17
N VAL A 266 3.62 -16.16 -4.79
CA VAL A 266 3.21 -14.97 -5.56
C VAL A 266 3.93 -14.83 -6.90
N THR A 267 4.95 -15.63 -7.16
CA THR A 267 5.66 -15.65 -8.45
C THR A 267 5.11 -16.68 -9.43
N GLN A 268 4.28 -17.61 -8.95
CA GLN A 268 3.75 -18.73 -9.74
C GLN A 268 2.23 -18.70 -9.85
N HIS A 269 1.54 -18.29 -8.79
CA HIS A 269 0.08 -18.28 -8.75
C HIS A 269 -0.49 -16.94 -9.22
N SER A 270 -1.64 -17.01 -9.87
CA SER A 270 -2.49 -15.86 -10.20
C SER A 270 -3.08 -15.21 -8.95
N ALA A 271 -3.58 -13.97 -9.08
CA ALA A 271 -4.28 -13.31 -7.98
C ALA A 271 -5.53 -14.09 -7.55
N SER A 272 -6.25 -14.68 -8.50
CA SER A 272 -7.41 -15.55 -8.24
C SER A 272 -7.05 -16.73 -7.32
N GLU A 273 -5.98 -17.47 -7.65
CA GLU A 273 -5.51 -18.61 -6.85
C GLU A 273 -5.05 -18.18 -5.45
N ILE A 274 -4.31 -17.07 -5.37
CA ILE A 274 -3.82 -16.55 -4.08
C ILE A 274 -4.99 -16.12 -3.19
N ILE A 275 -5.94 -15.34 -3.74
CA ILE A 275 -7.11 -14.86 -2.99
C ILE A 275 -7.98 -16.03 -2.54
N SER A 276 -8.26 -16.99 -3.44
CA SER A 276 -9.03 -18.19 -3.12
C SER A 276 -8.39 -19.03 -2.01
N ALA A 277 -7.05 -19.08 -1.97
CA ALA A 277 -6.34 -19.76 -0.90
C ALA A 277 -6.43 -19.01 0.44
N CYS A 278 -6.43 -17.67 0.41
CA CYS A 278 -6.43 -16.81 1.60
C CYS A 278 -7.82 -16.58 2.20
N ALA A 279 -8.88 -16.65 1.41
CA ALA A 279 -10.24 -16.48 1.89
C ALA A 279 -10.57 -17.56 2.95
N GLY A 280 -11.13 -17.15 4.09
CA GLY A 280 -11.43 -18.04 5.23
C GLY A 280 -10.22 -18.42 6.10
N ALA A 281 -9.02 -17.90 5.83
CA ALA A 281 -7.84 -18.19 6.64
C ALA A 281 -7.95 -17.55 8.04
N LYS A 282 -7.67 -18.33 9.09
CA LYS A 282 -7.55 -17.81 10.46
C LYS A 282 -6.22 -17.10 10.69
N VAL A 283 -5.15 -17.57 10.05
CA VAL A 283 -3.81 -17.00 10.17
C VAL A 283 -3.16 -16.83 8.80
N LEU A 284 -2.62 -15.64 8.54
CA LEU A 284 -1.78 -15.35 7.39
C LEU A 284 -0.33 -15.20 7.82
N ILE A 285 0.60 -15.88 7.15
CA ILE A 285 2.03 -15.88 7.50
C ILE A 285 2.88 -15.58 6.27
N GLY A 286 3.95 -14.81 6.47
CA GLY A 286 5.01 -14.63 5.46
C GLY A 286 6.00 -13.56 5.86
N ILE A 287 6.95 -13.29 4.97
CA ILE A 287 7.99 -12.27 5.15
C ILE A 287 7.35 -10.88 5.07
N GLU A 288 7.91 -9.86 5.73
CA GLU A 288 7.43 -8.49 5.56
C GLU A 288 7.54 -8.06 4.09
N GLY A 289 6.41 -7.62 3.51
CA GLY A 289 6.37 -6.96 2.22
C GLY A 289 4.99 -6.97 1.57
N SER A 290 4.88 -6.33 0.40
CA SER A 290 3.62 -6.10 -0.30
C SER A 290 2.83 -7.35 -0.68
N HIS A 291 3.50 -8.48 -0.95
CA HIS A 291 2.85 -9.77 -1.22
C HIS A 291 1.84 -10.22 -0.15
N LEU A 292 2.04 -9.87 1.12
CA LEU A 292 1.09 -10.21 2.19
C LEU A 292 -0.25 -9.49 2.05
N PHE A 293 -0.30 -8.38 1.31
CA PHE A 293 -1.56 -7.67 1.09
C PHE A 293 -2.55 -8.46 0.25
N HIS A 294 -2.11 -9.48 -0.50
CA HIS A 294 -3.04 -10.41 -1.14
C HIS A 294 -3.99 -11.06 -0.13
N GLY A 295 -3.44 -11.61 0.95
CA GLY A 295 -4.25 -12.22 2.00
C GLY A 295 -4.94 -11.19 2.88
N LEU A 296 -4.26 -10.08 3.20
CA LEU A 296 -4.84 -9.03 4.04
C LEU A 296 -6.10 -8.38 3.44
N MET A 297 -6.25 -8.39 2.11
CA MET A 297 -7.48 -7.93 1.44
C MET A 297 -8.70 -8.83 1.67
N VAL A 298 -8.52 -10.06 2.15
CA VAL A 298 -9.61 -11.04 2.35
C VAL A 298 -9.66 -11.67 3.74
N LEU A 299 -8.74 -11.32 4.64
CA LEU A 299 -8.86 -11.68 6.04
C LEU A 299 -10.07 -10.99 6.68
N GLU A 300 -10.82 -11.75 7.45
CA GLU A 300 -11.95 -11.24 8.22
C GLU A 300 -11.49 -10.69 9.58
N PRO A 301 -12.20 -9.69 10.16
CA PRO A 301 -11.90 -9.19 11.49
C PRO A 301 -11.75 -10.30 12.54
N GLY A 302 -10.73 -10.18 13.40
CA GLY A 302 -10.38 -11.20 14.39
C GLY A 302 -9.43 -12.29 13.87
N ALA A 303 -9.19 -12.39 12.56
CA ALA A 303 -8.10 -13.21 12.03
C ALA A 303 -6.74 -12.61 12.38
N SER A 304 -5.69 -13.41 12.21
CA SER A 304 -4.34 -13.06 12.61
C SER A 304 -3.38 -12.98 11.42
N ILE A 305 -2.40 -12.10 11.52
CA ILE A 305 -1.27 -12.01 10.60
C ILE A 305 0.03 -12.14 11.38
N LEU A 306 0.88 -13.09 11.00
CA LEU A 306 2.22 -13.27 11.57
C LEU A 306 3.27 -12.88 10.53
N VAL A 307 3.98 -11.79 10.80
CA VAL A 307 4.98 -11.24 9.88
C VAL A 307 6.38 -11.62 10.31
N PHE A 308 7.16 -12.19 9.39
CA PHE A 308 8.59 -12.42 9.57
C PHE A 308 9.36 -11.16 9.17
N GLN A 309 9.97 -10.52 10.16
CA GLN A 309 10.61 -9.21 10.01
C GLN A 309 12.12 -9.39 9.80
N PRO A 310 12.70 -8.85 8.72
CA PRO A 310 14.15 -8.78 8.59
C PRO A 310 14.73 -7.86 9.68
N PRO A 311 15.79 -8.28 10.39
CA PRO A 311 16.35 -7.50 11.51
C PRO A 311 16.86 -6.12 11.08
N ASN A 312 17.47 -6.02 9.88
CA ASN A 312 18.02 -4.77 9.34
C ASN A 312 16.97 -3.86 8.66
N ARG A 313 15.70 -4.28 8.58
CA ARG A 313 14.67 -3.56 7.82
C ARG A 313 13.27 -3.76 8.41
N PHE A 314 13.17 -3.66 9.73
CA PHE A 314 11.90 -3.79 10.46
C PHE A 314 10.90 -2.71 10.02
N SER A 315 9.66 -3.10 9.74
CA SER A 315 8.62 -2.19 9.21
C SER A 315 7.28 -2.40 9.91
N GLY A 316 6.58 -1.28 10.16
CA GLY A 316 5.26 -1.25 10.80
C GLY A 316 4.08 -1.09 9.84
N VAL A 317 4.30 -1.06 8.52
CA VAL A 317 3.25 -0.75 7.54
C VAL A 317 2.08 -1.74 7.60
N ILE A 318 2.39 -3.04 7.68
CA ILE A 318 1.36 -4.08 7.79
C ILE A 318 0.59 -3.97 9.10
N LYS A 319 1.27 -3.64 10.22
CA LYS A 319 0.63 -3.42 11.53
C LYS A 319 -0.42 -2.30 11.45
N ILE A 320 -0.09 -1.19 10.80
CA ILE A 320 -1.00 -0.06 10.64
C ILE A 320 -2.31 -0.46 9.93
N THR A 321 -2.22 -1.37 8.96
CA THR A 321 -3.41 -1.87 8.24
C THR A 321 -4.14 -2.94 9.06
N ALA A 322 -3.40 -3.83 9.73
CA ALA A 322 -3.98 -4.82 10.63
C ALA A 322 -4.81 -4.16 11.76
N ASP A 323 -4.32 -3.06 12.33
CA ASP A 323 -5.04 -2.27 13.33
C ASP A 323 -6.33 -1.66 12.78
N MET A 324 -6.30 -1.14 11.56
CA MET A 324 -7.48 -0.57 10.89
C MET A 324 -8.56 -1.63 10.69
N GLU A 325 -8.16 -2.85 10.34
CA GLU A 325 -9.07 -3.96 9.99
C GLU A 325 -9.40 -4.89 11.16
N ASN A 326 -9.06 -4.50 12.40
CA ASN A 326 -9.27 -5.31 13.61
C ASN A 326 -8.67 -6.72 13.49
N LEU A 327 -7.47 -6.82 12.92
CA LEU A 327 -6.70 -8.06 12.81
C LEU A 327 -5.69 -8.16 13.95
N ASN A 328 -5.43 -9.38 14.42
CA ASN A 328 -4.36 -9.64 15.36
C ASN A 328 -3.02 -9.60 14.62
N TYR A 329 -2.14 -8.66 14.95
CA TYR A 329 -0.81 -8.58 14.36
C TYR A 329 0.24 -9.20 15.27
N GLY A 330 0.93 -10.23 14.78
CA GLY A 330 2.10 -10.82 15.40
C GLY A 330 3.35 -10.69 14.54
N PHE A 331 4.52 -10.81 15.16
CA PHE A 331 5.78 -10.85 14.41
C PHE A 331 6.88 -11.69 15.06
N VAL A 332 7.80 -12.16 14.22
CA VAL A 332 9.09 -12.75 14.62
C VAL A 332 10.20 -12.00 13.88
N VAL A 333 11.19 -11.49 14.61
CA VAL A 333 12.37 -10.83 14.04
C VAL A 333 13.44 -11.88 13.76
N GLY A 334 13.88 -11.91 12.51
CA GLY A 334 14.90 -12.83 12.03
C GLY A 334 16.25 -12.67 12.75
N ILE A 335 17.03 -13.74 12.69
CA ILE A 335 18.43 -13.77 13.10
C ILE A 335 19.25 -13.40 11.85
N GLN A 336 20.01 -12.30 11.93
CA GLN A 336 20.84 -11.84 10.82
C GLN A 336 21.89 -12.92 10.44
N LYS A 337 22.00 -13.20 9.15
CA LYS A 337 23.00 -14.10 8.55
C LYS A 337 23.52 -13.45 7.27
N GLU A 338 24.66 -12.76 7.38
CA GLU A 338 25.22 -11.93 6.29
C GLU A 338 24.17 -10.93 5.79
N ASP A 339 23.89 -10.86 4.49
CA ASP A 339 22.86 -9.99 3.90
C ASP A 339 21.42 -10.56 4.04
N ASN A 340 21.30 -11.79 4.52
CA ASN A 340 20.05 -12.53 4.62
C ASN A 340 19.64 -12.70 6.10
N PHE A 341 18.54 -13.41 6.34
CA PHE A 341 18.13 -13.75 7.70
C PHE A 341 17.53 -15.14 7.80
N TYR A 342 17.51 -15.66 9.01
CA TYR A 342 16.94 -16.95 9.37
C TYR A 342 15.83 -16.75 10.40
N ILE A 343 14.75 -17.52 10.31
CA ILE A 343 13.66 -17.50 11.31
C ILE A 343 13.72 -18.79 12.12
N ASN A 344 13.71 -18.67 13.45
CA ASN A 344 13.64 -19.83 14.32
C ASN A 344 12.20 -20.38 14.38
N LEU A 345 11.99 -21.60 13.91
CA LEU A 345 10.67 -22.23 13.88
C LEU A 345 10.03 -22.35 15.27
N GLU A 346 10.80 -22.62 16.32
CA GLU A 346 10.24 -22.71 17.67
C GLU A 346 9.69 -21.36 18.16
N GLU A 347 10.30 -20.25 17.72
CA GLU A 347 9.75 -18.92 18.01
C GLU A 347 8.47 -18.65 17.22
N VAL A 348 8.38 -19.14 15.98
CA VAL A 348 7.15 -19.05 15.18
C VAL A 348 6.01 -19.77 15.90
N LYS A 349 6.23 -21.03 16.31
CA LYS A 349 5.21 -21.83 17.03
C LYS A 349 4.75 -21.15 18.31
N ARG A 350 5.70 -20.74 19.16
CA ARG A 350 5.39 -20.05 20.42
C ARG A 350 4.72 -18.70 20.22
N THR A 351 4.95 -18.03 19.08
CA THR A 351 4.25 -16.78 18.76
C THR A 351 2.83 -17.04 18.28
N LEU A 352 2.59 -18.13 17.54
CA LEU A 352 1.24 -18.56 17.15
C LEU A 352 0.36 -18.93 18.34
N GLU A 353 0.95 -19.40 19.43
CA GLU A 353 0.24 -19.69 20.69
C GLU A 353 -0.25 -18.42 21.44
N LEU A 354 0.16 -17.22 21.01
CA LEU A 354 -0.20 -15.98 21.68
C LEU A 354 -1.55 -15.40 21.25
N PHE A 355 -2.14 -15.85 20.14
CA PHE A 355 -3.41 -15.33 19.61
C PHE A 355 -4.37 -16.43 19.13
#